data_AF-A0A1E4F0S6-F1
#
_entry.id   AF-A0A1E4F0S6-F1
#
_cell.length_a   1.000
_cell.length_b   1.000
_cell.length_c   1.000
_cell.angle_alpha   90.00
_cell.angle_beta   90.00
_cell.angle_gamma   90.00
#
_symmetry.space_group_name_H-M   'P 1'
#
loop_
_entity.id
_entity.type
_entity.pdbx_description
1 polymer ?
#
loop_
_entity_poly.entity_id
_entity_poly.type
_entity_poly.pdbx_seq_one_letter_code
_entity_poly.pdbx_strand_id
1 'polypeptide(L)'
;MIHGDCKSVGCYAMTDDGIKELYAMVRESFRGGNRTVQLQLLPFRMTENNLLRHAASPHAPFWRNLKDGTDLFDANKVPPIVEVCEKRYVFNRNGAGAQPLDPKGVCPVGSYSTMAAL
;
A
#
# COMPACT_ATOMS: atom_id res chain seq x y z
N MET A 1 -2.26 -7.77 14.67
CA MET A 1 -1.11 -8.71 14.72
C MET A 1 -1.22 -9.64 13.52
N ILE A 2 -0.11 -10.06 12.92
CA ILE A 2 -0.08 -11.14 11.92
C ILE A 2 0.39 -12.40 12.65
N HIS A 3 -0.31 -13.52 12.53
CA HIS A 3 0.00 -14.73 13.27
C HIS A 3 -0.20 -16.00 12.43
N GLY A 4 0.39 -17.10 12.89
CA GLY A 4 0.14 -18.47 12.41
C GLY A 4 -1.18 -19.02 12.96
N ASP A 5 -1.58 -20.22 12.58
CA ASP A 5 -2.87 -20.84 12.89
C ASP A 5 -4.11 -20.26 12.17
N CYS A 6 -5.19 -21.06 12.12
CA CYS A 6 -6.40 -20.81 11.34
C CYS A 6 -7.42 -19.86 12.02
N LYS A 7 -7.16 -19.38 13.25
CA LYS A 7 -8.14 -18.58 14.01
C LYS A 7 -7.72 -17.12 14.14
N SER A 8 -8.46 -16.23 13.47
CA SER A 8 -8.33 -14.78 13.63
C SER A 8 -9.46 -14.23 14.50
N VAL A 9 -9.11 -13.50 15.57
CA VAL A 9 -10.04 -12.67 16.36
C VAL A 9 -9.70 -11.19 16.11
N GLY A 10 -9.74 -10.79 14.83
CA GLY A 10 -9.35 -9.44 14.40
C GLY A 10 -7.86 -9.28 14.02
N CYS A 11 -7.16 -10.39 13.80
CA CYS A 11 -5.77 -10.41 13.34
C CYS A 11 -5.66 -10.94 11.90
N TYR A 12 -4.52 -10.72 11.25
CA TYR A 12 -4.24 -11.32 9.95
C TYR A 12 -3.68 -12.74 10.17
N ALA A 13 -4.55 -13.73 10.03
CA ALA A 13 -4.16 -15.14 10.12
C ALA A 13 -3.50 -15.58 8.81
N MET A 14 -2.38 -16.26 8.92
CA MET A 14 -1.74 -17.00 7.83
C MET A 14 -1.28 -18.36 8.34
N THR A 15 -0.74 -19.21 7.48
CA THR A 15 -0.21 -20.50 7.91
C THR A 15 1.04 -20.32 8.79
N ASP A 16 1.33 -21.31 9.63
CA ASP A 16 2.54 -21.31 10.46
C ASP A 16 3.81 -21.15 9.64
N ASP A 17 3.85 -21.75 8.45
CA ASP A 17 5.01 -21.63 7.57
C ASP A 17 5.12 -20.24 6.96
N GLY A 18 3.98 -19.63 6.57
CA GLY A 18 3.96 -18.25 6.07
C GLY A 18 4.42 -17.23 7.11
N ILE A 19 3.99 -17.37 8.37
CA ILE A 19 4.39 -16.43 9.42
C ILE A 19 5.86 -16.61 9.82
N LYS A 20 6.40 -17.84 9.79
CA LYS A 20 7.83 -18.08 10.07
C LYS A 20 8.72 -17.34 9.07
N GLU A 21 8.38 -17.40 7.78
CA GLU A 21 9.11 -16.69 6.72
C GLU A 21 9.01 -15.17 6.91
N LEU A 22 7.80 -14.65 7.10
CA LEU A 22 7.58 -13.23 7.33
C LEU A 22 8.31 -12.71 8.58
N TYR A 23 8.26 -13.46 9.68
CA TYR A 23 8.97 -13.13 10.91
C TYR A 23 10.49 -13.08 10.69
N ALA A 24 11.05 -14.05 9.96
CA ALA A 24 12.47 -14.06 9.64
C ALA A 24 12.86 -12.82 8.83
N MET A 25 12.11 -12.47 7.78
CA MET A 25 12.38 -11.27 6.98
C MET A 25 12.28 -9.98 7.78
N VAL A 26 11.24 -9.82 8.62
CA VAL A 26 11.05 -8.62 9.44
C VAL A 26 12.15 -8.51 10.50
N ARG A 27 12.53 -9.63 11.13
CA ARG A 27 13.64 -9.68 12.09
C ARG A 27 14.96 -9.21 11.46
N GLU A 28 15.30 -9.72 10.27
CA GLU A 28 16.53 -9.31 9.58
C GLU A 28 16.45 -7.85 9.09
N SER A 29 15.28 -7.39 8.65
CA SER A 29 15.06 -5.97 8.30
C SER A 29 15.36 -5.03 9.47
N PHE A 30 14.89 -5.36 10.68
CA PHE A 30 15.17 -4.59 11.89
C PHE A 30 16.63 -4.67 12.34
N ARG A 31 17.26 -5.85 12.22
CA ARG A 31 18.72 -5.99 12.44
C ARG A 31 19.54 -5.15 11.47
N GLY A 32 19.04 -4.97 10.25
CA GLY A 32 19.60 -4.09 9.23
C GLY A 32 19.37 -2.59 9.48
N GLY A 33 18.71 -2.20 10.57
CA GLY A 33 18.50 -0.81 10.97
C GLY A 33 17.17 -0.19 10.56
N ASN A 34 16.30 -0.91 9.85
CA ASN A 34 14.95 -0.42 9.59
C ASN A 34 14.17 -0.32 10.90
N ARG A 35 13.39 0.76 11.08
CA ARG A 35 12.58 0.97 12.29
C ARG A 35 11.14 0.47 12.16
N THR A 36 10.68 0.32 10.92
CA THR A 36 9.31 -0.04 10.57
C THR A 36 9.32 -0.85 9.29
N VAL A 37 8.31 -1.71 9.13
CA VAL A 37 8.03 -2.39 7.87
C VAL A 37 6.65 -1.96 7.39
N GLN A 38 6.54 -1.63 6.10
CA GLN A 38 5.24 -1.33 5.50
C GLN A 38 4.57 -2.65 5.09
N LEU A 39 3.30 -2.80 5.46
CA LEU A 39 2.46 -3.91 5.04
C LEU A 39 1.34 -3.37 4.14
N GLN A 40 1.17 -3.95 2.97
CA GLN A 40 0.09 -3.60 2.05
C GLN A 40 -0.81 -4.82 1.83
N LEU A 41 -2.11 -4.64 2.05
CA LEU A 41 -3.14 -5.67 1.83
C LEU A 41 -3.93 -5.27 0.59
N LEU A 42 -3.67 -5.97 -0.50
CA LEU A 42 -4.33 -5.75 -1.78
C LEU A 42 -5.37 -6.85 -2.01
N PRO A 43 -6.51 -6.55 -2.65
CA PRO A 43 -7.57 -7.55 -2.90
C PRO A 43 -7.11 -8.67 -3.84
N PHE A 44 -6.13 -8.37 -4.69
CA PHE A 44 -5.48 -9.26 -5.64
C PHE A 44 -4.19 -8.57 -6.12
N ARG A 45 -3.37 -9.26 -6.92
CA ARG A 45 -2.24 -8.60 -7.62
C ARG A 45 -2.78 -7.54 -8.57
N MET A 46 -2.30 -6.29 -8.51
CA MET A 46 -2.88 -5.14 -9.22
C MET A 46 -2.52 -5.08 -10.72
N THR A 47 -2.80 -6.18 -11.42
CA THR A 47 -2.66 -6.27 -12.87
C THR A 47 -3.92 -5.78 -13.57
N GLU A 48 -3.78 -5.27 -14.79
CA GLU A 48 -4.92 -4.85 -15.61
C GLU A 48 -5.93 -5.96 -15.82
N ASN A 49 -5.45 -7.19 -16.05
CA ASN A 49 -6.32 -8.36 -16.22
C ASN A 49 -7.18 -8.63 -14.97
N ASN A 50 -6.64 -8.44 -13.75
CA ASN A 50 -7.42 -8.57 -12.53
C ASN A 50 -8.44 -7.46 -12.38
N LEU A 51 -8.08 -6.21 -12.68
CA LEU A 51 -9.03 -5.09 -12.65
C LEU A 51 -10.17 -5.28 -13.65
N LEU A 52 -9.87 -5.75 -14.86
CA LEU A 52 -10.89 -6.05 -15.88
C LEU A 52 -11.82 -7.18 -15.42
N ARG A 53 -11.28 -8.25 -14.84
CA ARG A 53 -12.08 -9.34 -14.26
C ARG A 53 -13.07 -8.88 -13.21
N HIS A 54 -12.75 -7.80 -12.49
CA HIS A 54 -13.62 -7.26 -11.45
C HIS A 54 -14.17 -5.87 -11.77
N ALA A 55 -14.25 -5.49 -13.06
CA ALA A 55 -14.63 -4.14 -13.48
C ALA A 55 -16.05 -3.73 -13.06
N ALA A 56 -16.96 -4.70 -12.90
CA ALA A 56 -18.34 -4.47 -12.46
C ALA A 56 -18.49 -4.30 -10.93
N SER A 57 -17.41 -4.46 -10.16
CA SER A 57 -17.45 -4.30 -8.71
C SER A 57 -17.71 -2.84 -8.31
N PRO A 58 -18.51 -2.56 -7.27
CA PRO A 58 -18.63 -1.21 -6.71
C PRO A 58 -17.30 -0.67 -6.17
N HIS A 59 -16.33 -1.56 -5.89
CA HIS A 59 -15.00 -1.20 -5.40
C HIS A 59 -13.99 -0.94 -6.53
N ALA A 60 -14.37 -1.11 -7.80
CA ALA A 60 -13.45 -0.93 -8.92
C ALA A 60 -12.75 0.46 -8.95
N PRO A 61 -13.41 1.59 -8.63
CA PRO A 61 -12.72 2.88 -8.52
C PRO A 61 -11.66 2.90 -7.40
N PHE A 62 -11.96 2.30 -6.25
CA PHE A 62 -11.03 2.20 -5.14
C PHE A 62 -9.82 1.33 -5.48
N TRP A 63 -10.04 0.19 -6.15
CA TRP A 63 -8.95 -0.68 -6.58
C TRP A 63 -8.08 -0.02 -7.65
N ARG A 64 -8.65 0.77 -8.58
CA ARG A 64 -7.83 1.57 -9.50
C ARG A 64 -6.92 2.54 -8.74
N ASN A 65 -7.41 3.18 -7.68
CA ASN A 65 -6.56 4.03 -6.85
C ASN A 65 -5.46 3.26 -6.10
N LEU A 66 -5.71 2.03 -5.64
CA LEU A 66 -4.65 1.16 -5.09
C LEU A 66 -3.60 0.78 -6.14
N LYS A 67 -4.02 0.65 -7.41
CA LYS A 67 -3.10 0.32 -8.51
C LYS A 67 -2.08 1.43 -8.73
N ASP A 68 -2.49 2.71 -8.67
CA ASP A 68 -1.57 3.84 -8.82
C ASP A 68 -0.35 3.73 -7.88
N GLY A 69 -0.59 3.42 -6.60
CA GLY A 69 0.47 3.21 -5.62
C GLY A 69 1.27 1.92 -5.84
N THR A 70 0.60 0.85 -6.30
CA THR A 70 1.25 -0.42 -6.61
C THR A 70 2.20 -0.28 -7.80
N ASP A 71 1.79 0.42 -8.85
CA ASP A 71 2.58 0.66 -10.05
C ASP A 71 3.81 1.51 -9.76
N LEU A 72 3.70 2.50 -8.86
CA LEU A 72 4.85 3.26 -8.37
C LEU A 72 5.88 2.32 -7.74
N PHE A 73 5.47 1.49 -6.77
CA PHE A 73 6.37 0.52 -6.14
C PHE A 73 6.94 -0.49 -7.13
N ASP A 74 6.13 -0.99 -8.07
CA ASP A 74 6.58 -1.97 -9.04
C ASP A 74 7.60 -1.38 -10.03
N ALA A 75 7.51 -0.09 -10.35
CA ALA A 75 8.47 0.59 -11.21
C ALA A 75 9.80 0.87 -10.51
N ASN A 76 9.77 1.37 -9.27
CA ASN A 76 10.96 1.91 -8.59
C ASN A 76 11.53 1.02 -7.47
N LYS A 77 10.77 0.01 -7.01
CA LYS A 77 11.06 -0.83 -5.83
C LYS A 77 11.25 -0.04 -4.54
N VAL A 78 10.65 1.14 -4.46
CA VAL A 78 10.65 2.04 -3.30
C VAL A 78 9.19 2.25 -2.86
N PRO A 79 8.86 1.96 -1.59
CA PRO A 79 7.53 2.22 -1.06
C PRO A 79 7.12 3.69 -1.29
N PRO A 80 5.98 3.96 -1.94
CA PRO A 80 5.54 5.34 -2.15
C PRO A 80 5.16 5.98 -0.81
N ILE A 81 5.32 7.30 -0.74
CA ILE A 81 4.75 8.08 0.36
C ILE A 81 3.24 8.11 0.14
N VAL A 82 2.46 7.67 1.12
CA VAL A 82 1.01 7.57 1.05
C VAL A 82 0.38 8.63 1.95
N GLU A 83 -0.55 9.40 1.40
CA GLU A 83 -1.43 10.30 2.15
C GLU A 83 -2.88 10.10 1.71
N VAL A 84 -3.83 10.75 2.38
CA VAL A 84 -5.27 10.63 2.10
C VAL A 84 -5.92 12.00 2.08
N CYS A 85 -6.72 12.25 1.06
CA CYS A 85 -7.64 13.39 0.95
C CYS A 85 -8.83 12.95 0.08
N GLU A 86 -9.98 13.60 0.17
CA GLU A 86 -11.21 13.22 -0.56
C GLU A 86 -11.57 11.73 -0.41
N LYS A 87 -11.17 11.09 0.69
CA LYS A 87 -11.29 9.64 0.94
C LYS A 87 -10.61 8.74 -0.10
N ARG A 88 -9.60 9.26 -0.81
CA ARG A 88 -8.75 8.50 -1.74
C ARG A 88 -7.28 8.62 -1.34
N TYR A 89 -6.51 7.61 -1.71
CA TYR A 89 -5.06 7.65 -1.54
C TYR A 89 -4.44 8.59 -2.57
N VAL A 90 -3.42 9.30 -2.11
CA VAL A 90 -2.54 10.08 -2.96
C VAL A 90 -1.10 9.70 -2.67
N PHE A 91 -0.28 9.72 -3.72
CA PHE A 91 1.07 9.17 -3.67
C PHE A 91 2.09 10.23 -4.04
N ASN A 92 3.24 10.20 -3.37
CA ASN A 92 4.43 11.02 -3.68
C ASN A 92 4.11 12.51 -3.89
N ARG A 93 3.43 13.12 -2.91
CA ARG A 93 3.12 14.55 -2.95
C ARG A 93 4.42 15.37 -2.88
N ASN A 94 4.58 16.30 -3.83
CA ASN A 94 5.67 17.25 -3.87
C ASN A 94 5.46 18.30 -2.77
N GLY A 95 6.33 18.29 -1.75
CA GLY A 95 6.23 19.21 -0.61
C GLY A 95 6.79 18.58 0.66
N ALA A 96 8.12 18.50 0.76
CA ALA A 96 8.78 18.10 1.99
C ALA A 96 8.38 19.08 3.13
N GLY A 97 7.75 18.56 4.19
CA GLY A 97 7.36 19.35 5.36
C GLY A 97 5.94 19.94 5.34
N ALA A 98 5.10 19.59 4.35
CA ALA A 98 3.67 19.95 4.38
C ALA A 98 2.94 19.23 5.52
N GLN A 99 1.92 19.89 6.10
CA GLN A 99 1.04 19.25 7.08
C GLN A 99 0.37 18.00 6.47
N PRO A 100 0.12 16.96 7.27
CA PRO A 100 -0.66 15.80 6.82
C PRO A 100 -1.99 16.24 6.22
N LEU A 101 -2.37 15.63 5.10
CA LEU A 101 -3.66 15.90 4.49
C LEU A 101 -4.81 15.46 5.41
N ASP A 102 -5.90 16.25 5.42
CA ASP A 102 -7.17 15.81 6.00
C ASP A 102 -7.79 14.74 5.09
N PRO A 103 -8.01 13.51 5.56
CA PRO A 103 -8.63 12.44 4.77
C PRO A 103 -10.01 12.79 4.21
N LYS A 104 -10.73 13.73 4.84
CA LYS A 104 -12.04 14.22 4.39
C LYS A 104 -11.95 15.57 3.66
N GLY A 105 -10.79 16.22 3.70
CA GLY A 105 -10.54 17.51 3.08
C GLY A 105 -10.34 17.41 1.57
N VAL A 106 -10.36 18.57 0.91
CA VAL A 106 -10.13 18.68 -0.53
C VAL A 106 -8.67 18.36 -0.84
N CYS A 107 -8.44 17.61 -1.92
CA CYS A 107 -7.10 17.30 -2.36
C CYS A 107 -6.45 18.52 -3.03
N PRO A 108 -5.17 18.84 -2.73
CA PRO A 108 -4.46 19.91 -3.43
C PRO A 108 -4.45 19.71 -4.95
N VAL A 109 -4.62 20.80 -5.69
CA VAL A 109 -4.49 20.81 -7.15
C VAL A 109 -3.01 20.75 -7.55
N GLY A 110 -2.62 19.73 -8.33
CA GLY A 110 -1.32 19.72 -9.03
C GLY A 110 -0.08 19.38 -8.21
N SER A 111 -0.17 18.62 -7.11
CA SER A 111 1.00 18.34 -6.25
C SER A 111 1.48 16.89 -6.24
N TYR A 112 1.00 16.00 -7.12
CA TYR A 112 1.40 14.59 -7.11
C TYR A 112 2.46 14.35 -8.16
N SER A 113 3.62 13.82 -7.74
CA SER A 113 4.68 13.53 -8.70
C SER A 113 4.29 12.34 -9.56
N THR A 114 4.10 12.56 -10.86
CA THR A 114 4.16 11.51 -11.88
C THR A 114 5.60 11.09 -12.18
N MET A 115 6.60 11.71 -11.54
CA MET A 115 8.00 11.44 -11.80
C MET A 115 8.60 10.43 -10.81
N ALA A 116 8.73 9.20 -11.31
CA ALA A 116 10.04 8.56 -11.41
C ALA A 116 10.12 7.83 -12.76
N ALA A 117 10.00 8.60 -13.85
CA ALA A 117 10.43 8.18 -15.17
C ALA A 117 11.37 9.28 -15.69
N LEU A 118 12.66 9.10 -15.37
CA LEU A 118 13.87 9.37 -16.16
C LEU A 118 15.09 9.09 -15.28
#